data_AF-A0AAV9PF87-F1
#
_entry.id   AF-A0AAV9PF87-F1
#
_cell.length_a   1.000
_cell.length_b   1.000
_cell.length_c   1.000
_cell.angle_alpha   90.00
_cell.angle_beta   90.00
_cell.angle_gamma   90.00
#
_symmetry.space_group_name_H-M   'P 1'
#
loop_
_entity.id
_entity.type
_entity.pdbx_description
1 polymer ?
#
loop_
_entity_poly.entity_id
_entity_poly.type
_entity_poly.pdbx_seq_one_letter_code
_entity_poly.pdbx_strand_id
1 'polypeptide(L)'
;MFATSLRRRSSFAPGIHSLQSDLDLRENNIVTHDLEIPFGSTTDPRGRNTTSSRRLRVLLLAPSAIDETKLTATFERIAHFASLTGGEDVAITFLLNPPQTSNFVSAKYFAPGTKSGNTNLEGVHAYAKIQAEMLSDDSIPHIPTLPLSNLEALPALLKRHMANLSRSPLKPKPAATTFELLQLCTANPPMAQHTAFVLSDLFRDLRDLATACTAVAAEQESSSPLVPGMSSQMSGAWESSNGLSSQFVQGGSMDRLKRLRDLVGEQDCQNIVDFWREEWLLE
;
A
#
# COMPACT_ATOMS: atom_id res chain seq x y z
N MET A 1 5.35 -2.42 -30.96
CA MET A 1 6.69 -2.29 -31.54
C MET A 1 7.74 -2.54 -30.46
N PHE A 2 8.96 -2.94 -30.84
CA PHE A 2 10.09 -3.05 -29.92
C PHE A 2 11.36 -2.44 -30.53
N ALA A 3 12.25 -1.92 -29.69
CA ALA A 3 13.47 -1.24 -30.12
C ALA A 3 14.49 -2.21 -30.75
N THR A 4 15.08 -1.83 -31.88
CA THR A 4 16.19 -2.57 -32.54
C THR A 4 17.40 -2.79 -31.62
N SER A 5 17.62 -1.88 -30.66
CA SER A 5 18.69 -1.98 -29.66
C SER A 5 18.54 -3.19 -28.73
N LEU A 6 17.33 -3.76 -28.57
CA LEU A 6 17.10 -4.92 -27.72
C LEU A 6 17.86 -6.16 -28.18
N ARG A 7 18.08 -6.34 -29.49
CA ARG A 7 18.91 -7.44 -30.03
C ARG A 7 20.35 -7.41 -29.54
N ARG A 8 20.87 -6.22 -29.23
CA ARG A 8 22.25 -6.02 -28.77
C ARG A 8 22.38 -6.26 -27.26
N ARG A 9 21.27 -6.30 -26.52
CA ARG A 9 21.25 -6.47 -25.07
C ARG A 9 21.16 -7.95 -24.75
N SER A 10 22.28 -8.53 -24.33
CA SER A 10 22.38 -9.97 -24.03
C SER A 10 21.31 -10.47 -23.05
N SER A 11 20.93 -9.65 -22.07
CA SER A 11 19.89 -9.99 -21.08
C SER A 11 18.48 -10.14 -21.65
N PHE A 12 18.20 -9.57 -22.82
CA PHE A 12 16.85 -9.56 -23.43
C PHE A 12 16.80 -10.21 -24.81
N ALA A 13 17.95 -10.41 -25.46
CA ALA A 13 18.04 -11.03 -26.78
C ALA A 13 17.29 -12.38 -26.89
N PRO A 14 17.35 -13.29 -25.89
CA PRO A 14 16.60 -14.55 -25.95
C PRO A 14 15.07 -14.38 -25.93
N GLY A 15 14.57 -13.30 -25.33
CA GLY A 15 13.14 -13.04 -25.18
C GLY A 15 12.47 -12.41 -26.41
N ILE A 16 13.24 -12.05 -27.45
CA ILE A 16 12.72 -11.36 -28.64
C ILE A 16 11.70 -12.22 -29.38
N HIS A 17 11.90 -13.53 -29.43
CA HIS A 17 10.93 -14.44 -30.05
C HIS A 17 9.57 -14.35 -29.36
N SER A 18 9.52 -14.37 -28.02
CA SER A 18 8.29 -14.23 -27.25
C SER A 18 7.60 -12.88 -27.47
N LEU A 19 8.36 -11.80 -27.66
CA LEU A 19 7.78 -10.49 -28.01
C LEU A 19 7.11 -10.49 -29.39
N GLN A 20 7.66 -11.24 -30.34
CA GLN A 20 7.12 -11.36 -31.69
C GLN A 20 5.93 -12.33 -31.75
N SER A 21 6.01 -13.48 -31.05
CA SER A 21 4.94 -14.49 -31.09
C SER A 21 3.73 -14.13 -30.23
N ASP A 22 3.95 -13.65 -29.00
CA ASP A 22 2.89 -13.59 -27.99
C ASP A 22 2.24 -12.19 -27.88
N LEU A 23 2.99 -11.16 -28.29
CA LEU A 23 2.56 -9.76 -28.29
C LEU A 23 2.45 -9.16 -29.71
N ASP A 24 2.77 -9.93 -30.76
CA ASP A 24 2.76 -9.48 -32.17
C ASP A 24 3.52 -8.16 -32.39
N LEU A 25 4.62 -7.96 -31.65
CA LEU A 25 5.40 -6.73 -31.74
C LEU A 25 6.37 -6.81 -32.91
N ARG A 26 6.33 -5.78 -33.76
CA ARG A 26 7.32 -5.58 -34.82
C ARG A 26 8.51 -4.77 -34.34
N GLU A 27 9.68 -5.09 -34.87
CA GLU A 27 10.90 -4.35 -34.61
C GLU A 27 10.80 -2.96 -35.24
N ASN A 28 11.22 -1.93 -34.50
CA ASN A 28 11.27 -0.56 -34.99
C ASN A 28 12.46 0.19 -34.35
N ASN A 29 12.93 1.26 -35.00
CA ASN A 29 14.00 2.10 -34.48
C ASN A 29 13.47 3.09 -33.43
N ILE A 30 13.15 2.56 -32.24
CA ILE A 30 12.69 3.34 -31.11
C ILE A 30 13.91 3.71 -30.25
N VAL A 31 14.16 5.01 -30.10
CA VAL A 31 15.32 5.52 -29.33
C VAL A 31 14.93 5.78 -27.86
N THR A 32 13.67 6.12 -27.61
CA THR A 32 13.22 6.65 -26.33
C THR A 32 12.83 5.58 -25.30
N HIS A 33 12.35 4.42 -25.74
CA HIS A 33 11.85 3.34 -24.89
C HIS A 33 12.05 1.99 -25.56
N ASP A 34 11.88 0.89 -24.82
CA ASP A 34 12.21 -0.45 -25.33
C ASP A 34 11.00 -1.13 -26.01
N LEU A 35 9.78 -0.99 -25.47
CA LEU A 35 8.56 -1.56 -26.05
C LEU A 35 7.44 -0.53 -26.14
N GLU A 36 6.65 -0.61 -27.21
CA GLU A 36 5.42 0.16 -27.42
C GLU A 36 4.27 -0.80 -27.70
N ILE A 37 3.28 -0.87 -26.82
CA ILE A 37 2.18 -1.84 -26.95
C ILE A 37 0.86 -1.08 -27.05
N PRO A 38 0.13 -1.18 -28.17
CA PRO A 38 -1.18 -0.56 -28.26
C PRO A 38 -2.16 -1.22 -27.28
N PHE A 39 -2.92 -0.40 -26.55
CA PHE A 39 -3.96 -0.89 -25.64
C PHE A 39 -5.13 0.09 -25.55
N GLY A 40 -6.27 -0.38 -25.04
CA GLY A 40 -7.50 0.41 -24.98
C GLY A 40 -8.19 0.52 -26.33
N SER A 41 -9.40 -0.02 -26.45
CA SER A 41 -10.28 0.24 -27.58
C SER A 41 -11.13 1.45 -27.26
N THR A 42 -10.86 2.59 -27.87
CA THR A 42 -11.84 3.68 -27.89
C THR A 42 -12.89 3.33 -28.92
N THR A 43 -14.08 2.93 -28.46
CA THR A 43 -15.26 2.83 -29.31
C THR A 43 -15.68 4.24 -29.70
N ASP A 44 -15.54 4.59 -30.97
CA ASP A 44 -16.14 5.80 -31.53
C ASP A 44 -17.65 5.79 -31.24
N PRO A 45 -18.25 6.85 -30.67
CA PRO A 45 -19.70 6.93 -30.41
C PRO A 45 -20.56 6.75 -31.67
N ARG A 46 -19.97 6.82 -32.87
CA ARG A 46 -20.63 6.53 -34.15
C ARG A 46 -20.46 5.10 -34.66
N GLY A 47 -19.88 4.20 -33.85
CA GLY A 47 -19.88 2.75 -34.07
C GLY A 47 -19.10 2.26 -35.29
N ARG A 48 -18.25 3.10 -35.91
CA ARG A 48 -17.67 2.77 -37.22
C ARG A 48 -16.21 2.33 -37.23
N ASN A 49 -15.39 2.56 -36.19
CA ASN A 49 -14.03 2.01 -36.12
C ASN A 49 -13.51 1.93 -34.67
N THR A 50 -12.88 0.81 -34.30
CA THR A 50 -12.13 0.66 -33.04
C THR A 50 -10.65 0.93 -33.32
N THR A 51 -10.21 2.19 -33.19
CA THR A 51 -8.78 2.50 -33.21
C THR A 51 -8.22 2.47 -31.80
N SER A 52 -7.12 1.75 -31.58
CA SER A 52 -6.38 1.79 -30.32
C SER A 52 -5.72 3.16 -30.17
N SER A 53 -6.30 4.01 -29.32
CA SER A 53 -5.83 5.38 -29.10
C SER A 53 -4.67 5.45 -28.10
N ARG A 54 -4.62 4.50 -27.15
CA ARG A 54 -3.61 4.49 -26.08
C ARG A 54 -2.50 3.50 -26.35
N ARG A 55 -1.31 3.82 -25.85
CA ARG A 55 -0.09 3.04 -26.07
C ARG A 55 0.73 2.97 -24.80
N LEU A 56 0.96 1.76 -24.33
CA LEU A 56 1.79 1.47 -23.18
C LEU A 56 3.24 1.49 -23.65
N ARG A 57 4.04 2.38 -23.09
CA ARG A 57 5.48 2.42 -23.33
C ARG A 57 6.17 1.72 -22.18
N VAL A 58 7.15 0.86 -22.49
CA VAL A 58 7.85 0.09 -21.47
C VAL A 58 9.36 0.28 -21.61
N LEU A 59 10.00 0.55 -20.49
CA LEU A 59 11.46 0.50 -20.34
C LEU A 59 11.84 -0.87 -19.75
N LEU A 60 12.74 -1.59 -20.39
CA LEU A 60 13.26 -2.85 -19.89
C LEU A 60 14.59 -2.60 -19.18
N LEU A 61 14.72 -3.01 -17.92
CA LEU A 61 15.94 -2.89 -17.13
C LEU A 61 16.39 -4.27 -16.63
N ALA A 62 17.70 -4.43 -16.48
CA ALA A 62 18.32 -5.63 -15.92
C ALA A 62 19.36 -5.20 -14.89
N PRO A 63 19.89 -6.10 -14.05
CA PRO A 63 20.83 -5.74 -12.98
C PRO A 63 22.08 -5.03 -13.50
N SER A 64 22.52 -5.37 -14.72
CA SER A 64 23.64 -4.72 -15.43
C SER A 64 23.43 -3.24 -15.79
N ALA A 65 22.22 -2.69 -15.61
CA ALA A 65 21.93 -1.27 -15.76
C ALA A 65 22.14 -0.48 -14.46
N ILE A 66 22.33 -1.17 -13.34
CA ILE A 66 22.46 -0.61 -11.98
C ILE A 66 23.93 -0.60 -11.51
N ASP A 67 24.86 -0.97 -12.39
CA ASP A 67 26.30 -0.75 -12.17
C ASP A 67 26.55 0.73 -11.86
N GLU A 68 27.40 1.04 -10.87
CA GLU A 68 27.65 2.42 -10.43
C GLU A 68 28.06 3.36 -11.56
N THR A 69 28.78 2.85 -12.56
CA THR A 69 29.21 3.62 -13.73
C THR A 69 28.08 3.97 -14.71
N LYS A 70 26.97 3.23 -14.67
CA LYS A 70 25.82 3.41 -15.56
C LYS A 70 24.60 3.97 -14.84
N LEU A 71 24.61 4.00 -13.51
CA LEU A 71 23.47 4.35 -12.69
C LEU A 71 22.91 5.73 -13.06
N THR A 72 23.76 6.76 -13.13
CA THR A 72 23.36 8.12 -13.50
C THR A 72 22.71 8.17 -14.88
N ALA A 73 23.32 7.52 -15.88
CA ALA A 73 22.76 7.46 -17.24
C ALA A 73 21.42 6.70 -17.29
N THR A 74 21.26 5.67 -16.46
CA THR A 74 19.99 4.95 -16.31
C THR A 74 18.90 5.85 -15.73
N PHE A 75 19.22 6.66 -14.72
CA PHE A 75 18.27 7.61 -14.13
C PHE A 75 17.91 8.75 -15.09
N GLU A 76 18.87 9.33 -15.80
CA GLU A 76 18.59 10.31 -16.86
C GLU A 76 17.67 9.72 -17.93
N ARG A 77 17.89 8.45 -18.30
CA ARG A 77 17.03 7.73 -19.25
C ARG A 77 15.62 7.51 -18.68
N ILE A 78 15.48 7.20 -17.39
CA ILE A 78 14.17 7.05 -16.73
C ILE A 78 13.45 8.40 -16.65
N ALA A 79 14.13 9.47 -16.27
CA ALA A 79 13.55 10.82 -16.21
C ALA A 79 13.10 11.30 -17.60
N HIS A 80 13.93 11.11 -18.63
CA HIS A 80 13.56 11.40 -20.01
C HIS A 80 12.40 10.51 -20.47
N PHE A 81 12.38 9.23 -20.11
CA PHE A 81 11.28 8.32 -20.44
C PHE A 81 9.96 8.77 -19.80
N ALA A 82 10.00 9.23 -18.55
CA ALA A 82 8.87 9.74 -17.82
C ALA A 82 8.28 11.02 -18.44
N SER A 83 9.14 11.93 -18.90
CA SER A 83 8.72 13.22 -19.45
C SER A 83 7.99 13.12 -20.80
N LEU A 84 8.14 12.01 -21.53
CA LEU A 84 7.49 11.80 -22.84
C LEU A 84 5.96 11.83 -22.78
N THR A 85 5.38 11.41 -21.66
CA THR A 85 3.92 11.32 -21.44
C THR A 85 3.51 11.87 -20.08
N GLY A 86 4.40 12.58 -19.39
CA GLY A 86 4.14 13.05 -18.03
C GLY A 86 3.91 11.91 -17.02
N GLY A 87 4.46 10.71 -17.27
CA GLY A 87 4.27 9.53 -16.43
C GLY A 87 3.00 8.73 -16.71
N GLU A 88 2.20 9.10 -17.72
CA GLU A 88 1.02 8.31 -18.12
C GLU A 88 1.38 7.19 -19.09
N ASP A 89 0.68 6.06 -18.99
CA ASP A 89 0.83 4.90 -19.89
C ASP A 89 2.28 4.44 -20.06
N VAL A 90 3.07 4.51 -18.99
CA VAL A 90 4.45 4.07 -18.91
C VAL A 90 4.62 3.01 -17.83
N ALA A 91 5.53 2.06 -18.07
CA ALA A 91 5.96 1.10 -17.07
C ALA A 91 7.46 0.81 -17.22
N ILE A 92 8.11 0.45 -16.12
CA ILE A 92 9.45 -0.11 -16.13
C ILE A 92 9.31 -1.59 -15.83
N THR A 93 9.88 -2.47 -16.64
CA THR A 93 9.97 -3.90 -16.32
C THR A 93 11.39 -4.25 -15.96
N PHE A 94 11.60 -4.78 -14.76
CA PHE A 94 12.93 -5.09 -14.23
C PHE A 94 13.16 -6.59 -14.19
N LEU A 95 14.13 -7.09 -14.96
CA LEU A 95 14.50 -8.49 -15.01
C LEU A 95 15.31 -8.87 -13.78
N LEU A 96 14.76 -9.73 -12.93
CA LEU A 96 15.42 -10.21 -11.71
C LEU A 96 16.50 -11.26 -12.05
N ASN A 97 16.20 -12.19 -12.95
CA ASN A 97 17.10 -13.29 -13.30
C ASN A 97 17.49 -13.19 -14.77
N PRO A 98 18.55 -12.44 -15.12
CA PRO A 98 19.01 -12.37 -16.49
C PRO A 98 19.56 -13.74 -16.94
N PRO A 99 19.32 -14.15 -18.21
CA PRO A 99 19.92 -15.35 -18.75
C PRO A 99 21.44 -15.22 -18.74
N GLN A 100 22.14 -16.24 -18.26
CA GLN A 100 23.60 -16.26 -18.26
C GLN A 100 24.12 -16.44 -19.69
N THR A 101 24.50 -15.33 -20.34
CA THR A 101 24.97 -15.37 -21.74
C THR A 101 26.48 -15.59 -21.88
N SER A 102 27.21 -15.88 -20.81
CA SER A 102 28.65 -16.13 -20.88
C SER A 102 28.97 -17.61 -20.73
N ASN A 103 29.42 -18.23 -21.83
CA ASN A 103 30.24 -19.45 -21.80
C ASN A 103 31.58 -19.26 -21.04
N PHE A 104 31.83 -18.06 -20.51
CA PHE A 104 32.95 -17.73 -19.67
C PHE A 104 32.46 -17.54 -18.23
N VAL A 105 32.56 -18.61 -17.44
CA VAL A 105 32.44 -18.53 -15.99
C VAL A 105 33.73 -17.89 -15.48
N SER A 106 33.66 -16.65 -15.00
CA SER A 106 34.82 -15.98 -14.38
C SER A 106 35.40 -16.90 -13.29
N ALA A 107 36.74 -17.01 -13.22
CA ALA A 107 37.41 -17.79 -12.18
C ALA A 107 37.01 -17.38 -10.75
N LYS A 108 36.40 -16.20 -10.60
CA LYS A 108 35.76 -15.73 -9.37
C LYS A 108 34.61 -16.62 -8.88
N TYR A 109 33.99 -17.44 -9.75
CA TYR A 109 32.95 -18.43 -9.39
C TYR A 109 33.53 -19.80 -8.98
N PHE A 110 34.82 -20.04 -9.24
CA PHE A 110 35.52 -21.27 -8.85
C PHE A 110 36.34 -21.09 -7.55
N ALA A 111 36.37 -19.90 -6.97
CA ALA A 111 37.00 -19.68 -5.67
C ALA A 111 36.16 -20.41 -4.59
N PRO A 112 36.76 -21.33 -3.80
CA PRO A 112 36.06 -22.04 -2.74
C PRO A 112 35.61 -21.03 -1.69
N GLY A 113 34.32 -20.68 -1.72
CA GLY A 113 33.72 -19.64 -0.87
C GLY A 113 32.70 -18.75 -1.58
N THR A 114 32.68 -18.71 -2.91
CA THR A 114 31.67 -17.95 -3.67
C THR A 114 30.64 -18.89 -4.26
N LYS A 115 29.52 -19.04 -3.55
CA LYS A 115 28.38 -19.84 -4.01
C LYS A 115 27.86 -19.26 -5.33
N SER A 116 27.99 -20.04 -6.40
CA SER A 116 27.37 -19.89 -7.71
C SER A 116 25.82 -19.99 -7.66
N GLY A 117 25.17 -19.37 -6.66
CA GLY A 117 23.74 -19.49 -6.38
C GLY A 117 23.01 -18.18 -6.06
N ASN A 118 23.66 -17.02 -6.23
CA ASN A 118 23.12 -15.74 -5.76
C ASN A 118 22.67 -14.75 -6.85
N THR A 119 22.56 -15.15 -8.12
CA THR A 119 22.07 -14.26 -9.19
C THR A 119 20.66 -13.72 -8.91
N ASN A 120 19.82 -14.54 -8.27
CA ASN A 120 18.47 -14.12 -7.87
C ASN A 120 18.52 -13.07 -6.75
N LEU A 121 19.45 -13.22 -5.80
CA LEU A 121 19.62 -12.25 -4.72
C LEU A 121 20.20 -10.93 -5.24
N GLU A 122 21.12 -10.99 -6.20
CA GLU A 122 21.68 -9.83 -6.88
C GLU A 122 20.61 -9.05 -7.66
N GLY A 123 19.75 -9.76 -8.41
CA GLY A 123 18.63 -9.14 -9.12
C GLY A 123 17.62 -8.46 -8.19
N VAL A 124 17.27 -9.11 -7.07
CA VAL A 124 16.39 -8.52 -6.05
C VAL A 124 17.04 -7.32 -5.38
N HIS A 125 18.35 -7.38 -5.09
CA HIS A 125 19.08 -6.25 -4.52
C HIS A 125 19.14 -5.06 -5.50
N ALA A 126 19.41 -5.31 -6.78
CA ALA A 126 19.41 -4.28 -7.80
C ALA A 126 18.01 -3.66 -8.01
N TYR A 127 16.96 -4.48 -7.93
CA TYR A 127 15.58 -4.00 -7.93
C TYR A 127 15.28 -3.14 -6.69
N ALA A 128 15.66 -3.57 -5.49
CA ALA A 128 15.46 -2.79 -4.28
C ALA A 128 16.22 -1.45 -4.33
N LYS A 129 17.45 -1.46 -4.85
CA LYS A 129 18.26 -0.25 -5.05
C LYS A 129 17.57 0.73 -5.99
N ILE A 130 17.08 0.29 -7.15
CA ILE A 130 16.40 1.21 -8.07
C ILE A 130 15.10 1.76 -7.46
N GLN A 131 14.35 0.96 -6.71
CA GLN A 131 13.18 1.44 -5.97
C GLN A 131 13.53 2.54 -4.98
N ALA A 132 14.55 2.32 -4.15
CA ALA A 132 14.95 3.26 -3.12
C ALA A 132 15.45 4.59 -3.72
N GLU A 133 16.26 4.52 -4.78
CA GLU A 133 16.77 5.69 -5.47
C GLU A 133 15.65 6.46 -6.20
N MET A 134 14.72 5.77 -6.87
CA MET A 134 13.53 6.41 -7.48
C MET A 134 12.61 7.07 -6.46
N LEU A 135 12.53 6.53 -5.24
CA LEU A 135 11.77 7.14 -4.15
C LEU A 135 12.49 8.34 -3.50
N SER A 136 13.80 8.43 -3.67
CA SER A 136 14.62 9.52 -3.12
C SER A 136 14.69 10.74 -4.04
N ASP A 137 14.35 10.57 -5.33
CA ASP A 137 14.41 11.61 -6.35
C ASP A 137 13.00 12.12 -6.71
N ASP A 138 12.66 13.30 -6.18
CA ASP A 138 11.38 13.97 -6.44
C ASP A 138 11.18 14.40 -7.91
N SER A 139 12.25 14.39 -8.72
CA SER A 139 12.18 14.82 -10.14
C SER A 139 11.54 13.75 -11.04
N ILE A 140 11.48 12.50 -10.59
CA ILE A 140 10.96 11.38 -11.37
C ILE A 140 9.51 11.11 -10.91
N PRO A 141 8.50 11.27 -11.79
CA PRO A 141 7.14 10.94 -11.42
C PRO A 141 7.04 9.43 -11.11
N HIS A 142 6.10 9.06 -10.25
CA HIS A 142 5.95 7.67 -9.82
C HIS A 142 5.58 6.74 -10.99
N ILE A 143 6.56 6.01 -11.51
CA ILE A 143 6.39 5.04 -12.60
C ILE A 143 6.29 3.63 -12.02
N PRO A 144 5.29 2.81 -12.42
CA PRO A 144 5.18 1.44 -11.96
C PRO A 144 6.35 0.59 -12.47
N THR A 145 7.11 0.05 -11.53
CA THR A 145 8.19 -0.91 -11.75
C THR A 145 7.69 -2.33 -11.50
N LEU A 146 7.69 -3.12 -12.57
CA LEU A 146 7.16 -4.48 -12.60
C LEU A 146 8.32 -5.47 -12.50
N PRO A 147 8.42 -6.26 -11.42
CA PRO A 147 9.46 -7.28 -11.29
C PRO A 147 9.18 -8.45 -12.25
N LEU A 148 10.21 -8.85 -13.00
CA LEU A 148 10.14 -9.92 -13.98
C LEU A 148 11.09 -11.05 -13.59
N SER A 149 10.53 -12.20 -13.21
CA SER A 149 11.30 -13.35 -12.75
C SER A 149 12.05 -14.08 -13.87
N ASN A 150 11.46 -14.16 -15.06
CA ASN A 150 12.04 -14.77 -16.25
C ASN A 150 11.54 -14.05 -17.51
N LEU A 151 12.24 -14.20 -18.63
CA LEU A 151 11.85 -13.53 -19.88
C LEU A 151 10.54 -14.07 -20.46
N GLU A 152 10.22 -15.34 -20.23
CA GLU A 152 9.01 -15.99 -20.75
C GLU A 152 7.72 -15.44 -20.11
N ALA A 153 7.78 -14.95 -18.86
CA ALA A 153 6.63 -14.34 -18.19
C ALA A 153 6.34 -12.91 -18.66
N LEU A 154 7.22 -12.30 -19.47
CA LEU A 154 7.09 -10.90 -19.90
C LEU A 154 5.75 -10.63 -20.62
N PRO A 155 5.31 -11.42 -21.61
CA PRO A 155 4.03 -11.20 -22.27
C PRO A 155 2.84 -11.28 -21.31
N ALA A 156 2.84 -12.26 -20.40
CA ALA A 156 1.76 -12.45 -19.44
C ALA A 156 1.69 -11.29 -18.43
N LEU A 157 2.84 -10.83 -17.94
CA LEU A 157 2.96 -9.71 -17.02
C LEU A 157 2.46 -8.41 -17.67
N LEU A 158 2.87 -8.12 -18.91
CA LEU A 158 2.44 -6.93 -19.63
C LEU A 158 0.94 -6.95 -19.95
N LYS A 159 0.40 -8.09 -20.40
CA LYS A 159 -1.05 -8.25 -20.61
C LYS A 159 -1.84 -8.01 -19.33
N ARG A 160 -1.39 -8.54 -18.19
CA ARG A 160 -2.01 -8.31 -16.88
C ARG A 160 -1.97 -6.83 -16.50
N HIS A 161 -0.83 -6.17 -16.70
CA HIS A 161 -0.70 -4.74 -16.40
C HIS A 161 -1.62 -3.89 -17.29
N MET A 162 -1.66 -4.16 -18.61
CA MET A 162 -2.58 -3.50 -19.53
C MET A 162 -4.04 -3.72 -19.17
N ALA A 163 -4.41 -4.94 -18.74
CA ALA A 163 -5.75 -5.23 -18.26
C ALA A 163 -6.10 -4.40 -17.01
N ASN A 164 -5.15 -4.19 -16.10
CA ASN A 164 -5.33 -3.31 -14.95
C ASN A 164 -5.46 -1.84 -15.34
N LEU A 165 -4.65 -1.36 -16.28
CA LEU A 165 -4.75 0.02 -16.81
C LEU A 165 -6.07 0.26 -17.55
N SER A 166 -6.63 -0.79 -18.16
CA SER A 166 -7.91 -0.72 -18.88
C SER A 166 -9.12 -0.83 -17.96
N ARG A 167 -8.95 -1.28 -16.71
CA ARG A 167 -10.02 -1.19 -15.72
C ARG A 167 -10.24 0.29 -15.46
N SER A 168 -11.44 0.77 -15.78
CA SER A 168 -11.91 2.07 -15.26
C SER A 168 -11.53 2.12 -13.78
N PRO A 169 -10.95 3.24 -13.28
CA PRO A 169 -10.71 3.36 -11.86
C PRO A 169 -12.01 2.98 -11.18
N LEU A 170 -11.95 1.96 -10.32
CA LEU A 170 -13.06 1.65 -9.43
C LEU A 170 -13.40 3.01 -8.81
N LYS A 171 -14.63 3.50 -9.03
CA LYS A 171 -15.08 4.76 -8.44
C LYS A 171 -14.54 4.76 -7.02
N PRO A 172 -13.71 5.74 -6.63
CA PRO A 172 -13.09 5.74 -5.32
C PRO A 172 -14.21 5.43 -4.35
N LYS A 173 -14.09 4.30 -3.65
CA LYS A 173 -15.05 3.94 -2.62
C LYS A 173 -15.09 5.20 -1.74
N PRO A 174 -16.27 5.80 -1.53
CA PRO A 174 -16.34 7.06 -0.79
C PRO A 174 -15.50 6.87 0.47
N ALA A 175 -14.53 7.78 0.67
CA ALA A 175 -13.68 7.73 1.85
C ALA A 175 -14.60 7.56 3.06
N ALA A 176 -14.27 6.60 3.94
CA ALA A 176 -15.12 6.28 5.08
C ALA A 176 -15.53 7.59 5.76
N THR A 177 -16.83 7.81 5.90
CA THR A 177 -17.30 9.05 6.52
C THR A 177 -16.79 9.09 7.96
N THR A 178 -16.61 10.29 8.54
CA THR A 178 -16.24 10.41 9.96
C THR A 178 -17.20 9.64 10.87
N PHE A 179 -18.46 9.50 10.46
CA PHE A 179 -19.47 8.69 11.12
C PHE A 179 -19.23 7.18 11.01
N GLU A 180 -18.79 6.69 9.84
CA GLU A 180 -18.38 5.28 9.66
C GLU A 180 -17.09 4.97 10.45
N LEU A 181 -16.19 5.94 10.59
CA LEU A 181 -15.00 5.79 11.45
C LEU A 181 -15.37 5.72 12.93
N LEU A 182 -16.31 6.56 13.39
CA LEU A 182 -16.84 6.49 14.75
C LEU A 182 -17.43 5.10 15.04
N GLN A 183 -18.08 4.47 14.05
CA GLN A 183 -18.63 3.12 14.22
C GLN A 183 -17.58 2.04 14.50
N LEU A 184 -16.32 2.30 14.18
CA LEU A 184 -15.19 1.40 14.42
C LEU A 184 -14.50 1.66 15.77
N CYS A 185 -14.86 2.73 16.49
CA CYS A 185 -14.29 3.07 17.80
C CYS A 185 -14.93 2.26 18.94
N THR A 186 -14.88 0.93 18.85
CA THR A 186 -15.42 -0.02 19.82
C THR A 186 -14.65 -1.34 19.77
N ALA A 187 -14.60 -2.09 20.87
CA ALA A 187 -13.73 -3.26 21.06
C ALA A 187 -14.07 -4.52 20.22
N ASN A 188 -15.01 -4.42 19.27
CA ASN A 188 -15.63 -5.46 18.42
C ASN A 188 -16.94 -6.05 18.98
N PRO A 189 -18.03 -6.13 18.19
CA PRO A 189 -18.18 -5.76 16.76
C PRO A 189 -18.35 -4.23 16.53
N PRO A 190 -18.32 -3.73 15.27
CA PRO A 190 -18.63 -2.33 14.96
C PRO A 190 -19.95 -1.89 15.59
N MET A 191 -19.98 -0.70 16.19
CA MET A 191 -21.15 -0.25 16.94
C MET A 191 -22.34 -0.01 15.99
N ALA A 192 -23.54 -0.24 16.50
CA ALA A 192 -24.75 0.01 15.74
C ALA A 192 -24.87 1.50 15.38
N GLN A 193 -25.54 1.78 14.26
CA GLN A 193 -25.74 3.16 13.79
C GLN A 193 -26.42 4.05 14.84
N HIS A 194 -27.38 3.50 15.59
CA HIS A 194 -28.03 4.17 16.71
C HIS A 194 -27.02 4.62 17.77
N THR A 195 -26.10 3.73 18.16
CA THR A 195 -25.04 4.01 19.15
C THR A 195 -24.14 5.15 18.70
N ALA A 196 -23.74 5.15 17.42
CA ALA A 196 -22.93 6.22 16.85
C ALA A 196 -23.64 7.59 16.86
N PHE A 197 -24.96 7.62 16.61
CA PHE A 197 -25.76 8.84 16.72
C PHE A 197 -25.84 9.35 18.16
N VAL A 198 -26.10 8.46 19.12
CA VAL A 198 -26.13 8.82 20.54
C VAL A 198 -24.77 9.38 20.98
N LEU A 199 -23.66 8.80 20.53
CA LEU A 199 -22.32 9.33 20.81
C LEU A 199 -22.10 10.72 20.20
N SER A 200 -22.50 10.95 18.95
CA SER A 200 -22.36 12.26 18.31
C SER A 200 -23.22 13.35 18.96
N ASP A 201 -24.34 12.96 19.58
CA ASP A 201 -25.23 13.90 20.28
C ASP A 201 -24.73 14.21 21.71
N LEU A 202 -24.09 13.24 22.37
CA LEU A 202 -23.59 13.38 23.75
C LEU A 202 -22.20 14.03 23.82
N PHE A 203 -21.35 13.80 22.82
CA PHE A 203 -19.96 14.26 22.80
C PHE A 203 -19.71 15.21 21.63
N ARG A 204 -19.01 16.30 21.90
CA ARG A 204 -18.78 17.35 20.89
C ARG A 204 -17.75 16.95 19.84
N ASP A 205 -16.77 16.15 20.27
CA ASP A 205 -15.69 15.62 19.43
C ASP A 205 -15.15 14.30 20.01
N LEU A 206 -14.30 13.62 19.26
CA LEU A 206 -13.68 12.35 19.67
C LEU A 206 -12.75 12.50 20.88
N ARG A 207 -12.17 13.69 21.08
CA ARG A 207 -11.26 13.95 22.21
C ARG A 207 -12.04 14.06 23.53
N ASP A 208 -13.20 14.69 23.50
CA ASP A 208 -14.14 14.78 24.62
C ASP A 208 -14.66 13.37 25.01
N LEU A 209 -14.95 12.52 24.02
CA LEU A 209 -15.30 11.11 24.25
C LEU A 209 -14.14 10.33 24.88
N ALA A 210 -12.93 10.41 24.31
CA ALA A 210 -11.76 9.71 24.85
C ALA A 210 -11.42 10.15 26.29
N THR A 211 -11.51 11.45 26.57
CA THR A 211 -11.28 12.01 27.91
C THR A 211 -12.34 11.51 28.91
N ALA A 212 -13.59 11.36 28.46
CA ALA A 212 -14.65 10.80 29.30
C ALA A 212 -14.40 9.33 29.65
N CYS A 213 -14.08 8.51 28.65
CA CYS A 213 -13.86 7.08 28.82
C CYS A 213 -12.64 6.78 29.72
N THR A 214 -11.57 7.57 29.59
CA THR A 214 -10.34 7.40 30.38
C THR A 214 -10.46 7.92 31.81
N ALA A 215 -11.24 8.99 32.05
CA ALA A 215 -11.47 9.51 33.40
C ALA A 215 -12.18 8.50 34.34
N VAL A 216 -13.07 7.66 33.79
CA VAL A 216 -13.76 6.62 34.58
C VAL A 216 -12.82 5.48 34.99
N ALA A 217 -11.80 5.18 34.18
CA ALA A 217 -10.82 4.15 34.50
C ALA A 217 -9.91 4.56 35.67
N ALA A 218 -9.50 5.83 35.72
CA ALA A 218 -8.64 6.36 36.79
C ALA A 218 -9.31 6.33 38.19
N GLU A 219 -10.64 6.47 38.26
CA GLU A 219 -11.38 6.35 39.52
C GLU A 219 -11.52 4.89 40.00
N GLN A 220 -11.54 3.92 39.09
CA GLN A 220 -11.55 2.48 39.44
C GLN A 220 -10.19 2.01 39.99
N GLU A 221 -9.07 2.53 39.49
CA GLU A 221 -7.73 2.14 39.95
C GLU A 221 -7.30 2.81 41.27
N SER A 222 -7.88 3.98 41.61
CA SER A 222 -7.56 4.70 42.86
C SER A 222 -8.21 4.10 44.12
N SER A 223 -8.99 3.02 43.99
CA SER A 223 -9.69 2.36 45.10
C SER A 223 -8.97 1.07 45.53
N SER A 224 -7.86 1.20 46.26
CA SER A 224 -7.18 0.06 46.90
C SER A 224 -7.65 -0.12 48.36
N PRO A 225 -7.89 -1.35 48.82
CA PRO A 225 -7.17 -1.76 50.02
C PRO A 225 -6.57 -3.18 49.95
N LEU A 226 -5.38 -3.30 50.53
CA LEU A 226 -4.74 -4.53 50.99
C LEU A 226 -5.72 -5.46 51.72
N VAL A 227 -5.85 -6.73 51.33
CA VAL A 227 -5.70 -8.01 52.11
C VAL A 227 -5.95 -9.21 51.14
N PRO A 228 -5.14 -10.29 51.14
CA PRO A 228 -5.44 -11.49 50.35
C PRO A 228 -6.39 -12.46 51.10
N GLY A 229 -7.53 -12.79 50.48
CA GLY A 229 -8.44 -13.83 50.98
C GLY A 229 -9.67 -14.07 50.11
N MET A 230 -9.68 -15.19 49.39
CA MET A 230 -10.82 -16.02 48.92
C MET A 230 -12.09 -15.36 48.31
N SER A 231 -12.20 -15.52 46.98
CA SER A 231 -13.35 -15.98 46.16
C SER A 231 -14.77 -15.37 46.29
N SER A 232 -15.20 -14.83 45.14
CA SER A 232 -16.54 -14.89 44.51
C SER A 232 -17.69 -14.05 45.06
N GLN A 233 -18.02 -12.94 44.38
CA GLN A 233 -19.38 -12.66 43.89
C GLN A 233 -19.43 -11.40 43.01
N MET A 234 -20.09 -11.53 41.85
CA MET A 234 -20.57 -10.45 40.99
C MET A 234 -21.60 -9.58 41.74
N SER A 235 -21.58 -8.27 41.44
CA SER A 235 -22.71 -7.31 41.38
C SER A 235 -22.49 -6.04 42.21
N GLY A 236 -22.60 -4.89 41.55
CA GLY A 236 -23.03 -3.62 42.16
C GLY A 236 -21.97 -2.81 42.91
N ALA A 237 -21.18 -2.01 42.20
CA ALA A 237 -20.34 -0.98 42.82
C ALA A 237 -20.55 0.38 42.13
N TRP A 238 -21.76 0.93 42.23
CA TRP A 238 -22.02 2.34 41.87
C TRP A 238 -23.18 2.94 42.69
N GLU A 239 -23.33 2.51 43.95
CA GLU A 239 -24.20 3.21 44.90
C GLU A 239 -23.46 4.35 45.61
N SER A 240 -23.92 5.57 45.29
CA SER A 240 -24.01 6.76 46.14
C SER A 240 -22.85 7.04 47.11
N SER A 241 -21.88 7.85 46.66
CA SER A 241 -21.01 8.64 47.54
C SER A 241 -21.25 10.13 47.30
N ASN A 242 -22.16 10.71 48.09
CA ASN A 242 -22.21 12.14 48.34
C ASN A 242 -21.02 12.52 49.24
N GLY A 243 -20.02 13.21 48.69
CA GLY A 243 -18.87 13.71 49.44
C GLY A 243 -18.14 14.79 48.64
N LEU A 244 -17.99 15.97 49.25
CA LEU A 244 -17.53 17.21 48.64
C LEU A 244 -16.08 17.20 48.10
N SER A 245 -15.90 18.01 47.04
CA SER A 245 -14.68 18.72 46.61
C SER A 245 -13.70 18.04 45.64
N SER A 246 -13.94 18.30 44.35
CA SER A 246 -12.98 19.00 43.47
C SER A 246 -13.74 19.45 42.21
N GLN A 247 -14.15 20.72 42.18
CA GLN A 247 -14.71 21.34 40.98
C GLN A 247 -13.54 21.76 40.10
N PHE A 248 -13.46 21.22 38.88
CA PHE A 248 -13.49 21.96 37.62
C PHE A 248 -13.62 20.94 36.46
N VAL A 249 -14.68 21.07 35.64
CA VAL A 249 -14.98 20.34 34.39
C VAL A 249 -15.38 18.85 34.46
N GLN A 250 -14.98 18.08 35.48
CA GLN A 250 -15.16 16.62 35.48
C GLN A 250 -16.62 16.10 35.64
N GLY A 251 -17.50 16.86 36.32
CA GLY A 251 -18.87 16.42 36.63
C GLY A 251 -19.76 16.15 35.41
N GLY A 252 -19.57 16.90 34.32
CA GLY A 252 -20.38 16.70 33.10
C GLY A 252 -20.00 15.47 32.29
N SER A 253 -18.81 14.89 32.50
CA SER A 253 -18.31 13.76 31.72
C SER A 253 -18.92 12.44 32.19
N MET A 254 -18.95 12.24 33.50
CA MET A 254 -19.54 11.05 34.12
C MET A 254 -21.07 10.99 33.89
N ASP A 255 -21.75 12.14 33.94
CA ASP A 255 -23.18 12.23 33.68
C ASP A 255 -23.53 11.87 32.23
N ARG A 256 -22.64 12.19 31.27
CA ARG A 256 -22.81 11.83 29.85
C ARG A 256 -22.58 10.34 29.61
N LEU A 257 -21.62 9.72 30.29
CA LEU A 257 -21.42 8.27 30.21
C LEU A 257 -22.54 7.48 30.89
N LYS A 258 -23.13 8.00 31.98
CA LYS A 258 -24.34 7.44 32.58
C LYS A 258 -25.51 7.50 31.61
N ARG A 259 -25.73 8.65 30.94
CA ARG A 259 -26.75 8.78 29.90
C ARG A 259 -26.49 7.87 28.70
N LEU A 260 -25.24 7.70 28.28
CA LEU A 260 -24.87 6.78 27.20
C LEU A 260 -25.26 5.34 27.56
N ARG A 261 -24.96 4.92 28.80
CA ARG A 261 -25.34 3.61 29.34
C ARG A 261 -26.85 3.40 29.35
N ASP A 262 -27.61 4.40 29.79
CA ASP A 262 -29.07 4.32 29.84
C ASP A 262 -29.71 4.22 28.44
N LEU A 263 -29.08 4.82 27.41
CA LEU A 263 -29.61 4.89 26.05
C LEU A 263 -29.19 3.72 25.15
N VAL A 264 -27.98 3.19 25.34
CA VAL A 264 -27.40 2.17 24.44
C VAL A 264 -27.32 0.80 25.13
N GLY A 265 -27.36 0.78 26.47
CA GLY A 265 -27.19 -0.43 27.27
C GLY A 265 -25.78 -0.58 27.80
N GLU A 266 -25.66 -1.37 28.87
CA GLU A 266 -24.42 -1.53 29.63
C GLU A 266 -23.29 -2.18 28.81
N GLN A 267 -23.60 -3.20 28.02
CA GLN A 267 -22.60 -3.92 27.23
C GLN A 267 -21.95 -3.05 26.16
N ASP A 268 -22.76 -2.31 25.40
CA ASP A 268 -22.25 -1.45 24.32
C ASP A 268 -21.47 -0.25 24.88
N CYS A 269 -21.95 0.32 25.99
CA CYS A 269 -21.22 1.37 26.71
C CYS A 269 -19.86 0.85 27.19
N GLN A 270 -19.80 -0.38 27.72
CA GLN A 270 -18.55 -0.98 28.19
C GLN A 270 -17.56 -1.22 27.04
N ASN A 271 -18.03 -1.76 25.90
CA ASN A 271 -17.20 -1.99 24.71
C ASN A 271 -16.56 -0.70 24.16
N ILE A 272 -17.27 0.43 24.25
CA ILE A 272 -16.75 1.74 23.85
C ILE A 272 -15.68 2.20 24.85
N VAL A 273 -15.96 2.11 26.16
CA VAL A 273 -15.02 2.51 27.20
C VAL A 273 -13.73 1.69 27.15
N ASP A 274 -13.83 0.39 26.89
CA ASP A 274 -12.68 -0.51 26.79
C ASP A 274 -11.81 -0.20 25.57
N PHE A 275 -12.43 0.06 24.40
CA PHE A 275 -11.69 0.48 23.21
C PHE A 275 -10.86 1.75 23.45
N TRP A 276 -11.48 2.79 24.01
CA TRP A 276 -10.78 4.04 24.29
C TRP A 276 -9.77 3.92 25.43
N ARG A 277 -9.92 2.96 26.34
CA ARG A 277 -8.91 2.65 27.36
C ARG A 277 -7.66 2.05 26.72
N GLU A 278 -7.81 1.03 25.89
CA GLU A 278 -6.69 0.31 25.30
C GLU A 278 -5.92 1.17 24.29
N GLU A 279 -6.63 1.91 23.44
CA GLU A 279 -6.00 2.71 22.38
C GLU A 279 -5.41 4.03 22.90
N TRP A 280 -5.97 4.65 23.95
CA TRP A 280 -5.51 5.96 24.46
C TRP A 280 -4.35 5.86 25.47
N LEU A 281 -4.09 4.68 26.03
CA LEU A 281 -2.95 4.44 26.94
C LEU A 281 -1.63 4.11 26.20
N LEU A 282 -1.66 4.03 24.86
CA LEU A 282 -0.52 3.68 24.01
C LEU A 282 0.22 4.89 23.41
N GLU A 283 -0.17 6.13 23.76
CA GLU A 283 0.57 7.38 23.46
C GLU A 283 1.30 7.92 24.70
#